data_AF-A0A923BLV2-F1
#
_entry.id   AF-A0A923BLV2-F1
#
_cell.length_a   1.000
_cell.length_b   1.000
_cell.length_c   1.000
_cell.angle_alpha   90.00
_cell.angle_beta   90.00
_cell.angle_gamma   90.00
#
_symmetry.space_group_name_H-M   'P 1'
#
loop_
_entity.id
_entity.type
_entity.pdbx_description
1 polymer ?
#
loop_
_entity_poly.entity_id
_entity_poly.type
_entity_poly.pdbx_seq_one_letter_code
_entity_poly.pdbx_strand_id
1 'polypeptide(L)'
;MGFSSLPKQIVALALSALLVTGLVIYVIIHLMASDGKANSITRLSDLLSGYTQLTEHNFTQKKEGKTIDVANDIITPLETEKILLQQIADGTFTHAQFQSGGINFNASKSEDRKEQLKEAIVAIGKLQDQIKTNDEKTATQFPVVSTSVQNVITGYKNEAADKRALLQTLGWISVVLIVLFVITVLVLVNRQLAISRKESSSNKLLIAEESKRVEQLTQFIEAMASGNYNMQIESDAKDELSATLISMRNKLINNAEEEKRRGWASTGIANISGILRDSGNAAELYDKVIKFLVKYTNSNQGGLFILNDDDPQDTYLDLIACYAYERKKFLNKRIGIGQGLVGQCFMEREEIHLTEVPEEYIRITSGLGGEKPQSLLMMPLKTNEKVFGVLELASFQLYPPHVVDLVAKFAENIASTISNIKINESTRILLEQTQQQAEEMKAQEEEMRQNMEELSATQEEMHRKEQEYISRIQELEAQSNLSVKV
;
A
#
# COMPACT_ATOMS: atom_id res chain seq x y z
N MET A 1 10.87 20.22 20.98
CA MET A 1 11.32 21.37 21.78
C MET A 1 12.72 21.07 22.32
N GLY A 2 13.65 22.01 22.12
CA GLY A 2 14.92 22.10 22.87
C GLY A 2 16.10 21.29 22.32
N PHE A 3 17.27 21.92 22.23
CA PHE A 3 18.61 21.33 22.02
C PHE A 3 19.24 21.29 20.60
N SER A 4 18.95 22.23 19.70
CA SER A 4 19.80 22.44 18.48
C SER A 4 20.40 23.84 18.31
N SER A 5 20.12 24.78 19.22
CA SER A 5 20.60 26.18 19.12
C SER A 5 21.62 26.62 20.17
N LEU A 6 21.81 25.87 21.26
CA LEU A 6 22.72 26.25 22.36
C LEU A 6 24.23 26.30 21.99
N PRO A 7 24.80 25.41 21.14
CA PRO A 7 26.25 25.37 20.95
C PRO A 7 26.79 26.61 20.21
N LYS A 8 26.04 27.17 19.26
CA LYS A 8 26.50 28.29 18.44
C LYS A 8 26.49 29.62 19.19
N GLN A 9 25.51 29.84 20.07
CA GLN A 9 25.41 31.06 20.87
C GLN A 9 26.43 31.08 22.03
N ILE A 10 26.70 29.93 22.64
CA ILE A 10 27.72 29.81 23.70
C ILE A 10 29.13 30.00 23.14
N VAL A 11 29.41 29.47 21.94
CA VAL A 11 30.70 29.68 21.25
C VAL A 11 30.87 31.15 20.82
N ALA A 12 29.81 31.81 20.35
CA ALA A 12 29.87 33.24 20.01
C ALA A 12 30.11 34.12 21.24
N LEU A 13 29.47 33.83 22.38
CA LEU A 13 29.68 34.55 23.65
C LEU A 13 31.11 34.34 24.21
N ALA A 14 31.64 33.12 24.10
CA ALA A 14 33.00 32.82 24.55
C ALA A 14 34.04 33.55 23.68
N LEU A 15 33.82 33.64 22.36
CA LEU A 15 34.71 34.41 21.48
C LEU A 15 34.64 35.92 21.73
N SER A 16 33.46 36.48 22.00
CA SER A 16 33.34 37.92 22.32
C SER A 16 34.02 38.25 23.65
N ALA A 17 33.89 37.39 24.67
CA ALA A 17 34.54 37.60 25.96
C ALA A 17 36.08 37.53 25.86
N LEU A 18 36.62 36.62 25.03
CA LEU A 18 38.06 36.50 24.76
C LEU A 18 38.61 37.68 23.94
N LEU A 19 37.84 38.20 22.99
CA LEU A 19 38.20 39.41 22.24
C LEU A 19 38.21 40.65 23.11
N VAL A 20 37.22 40.81 24.00
CA VAL A 20 37.15 41.95 24.93
C VAL A 20 38.30 41.89 25.95
N THR A 21 38.57 40.72 26.54
CA THR A 21 39.71 40.56 27.46
C THR A 21 41.05 40.77 26.75
N GLY A 22 41.21 40.29 25.50
CA GLY A 22 42.38 40.57 24.68
C GLY A 22 42.55 42.07 24.36
N LEU A 23 41.47 42.78 24.07
CA LEU A 23 41.47 44.23 23.82
C LEU A 23 41.83 45.02 25.08
N VAL A 24 41.31 44.62 26.24
CA VAL A 24 41.63 45.24 27.54
C VAL A 24 43.11 45.05 27.88
N ILE A 25 43.65 43.84 27.68
CA ILE A 25 45.09 43.57 27.88
C ILE A 25 45.95 44.40 26.91
N TYR A 26 45.54 44.49 25.63
CA TYR A 26 46.22 45.32 24.63
C TYR A 26 46.24 46.81 25.04
N VAL A 27 45.11 47.35 25.49
CA VAL A 27 44.99 48.73 25.97
C VAL A 27 45.83 48.95 27.23
N ILE A 28 45.88 47.99 28.16
CA ILE A 28 46.75 48.06 29.36
C ILE A 28 48.23 48.11 28.96
N ILE A 29 48.67 47.25 28.04
CA ILE A 29 50.07 47.24 27.55
C ILE A 29 50.42 48.55 26.85
N HIS A 30 49.48 49.10 26.06
CA HIS A 30 49.69 50.37 25.35
C HIS A 30 49.69 51.59 26.30
N LEU A 31 48.84 51.59 27.32
CA LEU A 31 48.82 52.62 28.36
C LEU A 31 50.06 52.57 29.26
N MET A 32 50.64 51.39 29.50
CA MET A 32 51.91 51.24 30.23
C MET A 32 53.13 51.71 29.42
N ALA A 33 53.01 51.85 28.10
CA ALA A 33 54.07 52.35 27.22
C ALA A 33 54.09 53.89 27.07
N SER A 34 53.05 54.59 27.54
CA SER A 34 52.94 56.06 27.49
C SER A 34 53.35 56.67 28.84
N ASP A 35 54.38 57.54 28.84
CA ASP A 35 55.11 58.07 30.02
C ASP A 35 54.30 59.00 30.97
N GLY A 36 53.01 58.73 31.22
CA GLY A 36 52.17 59.59 32.03
C GLY A 36 51.13 58.84 32.87
N LYS A 37 51.38 58.82 34.19
CA LYS A 37 50.42 58.67 35.32
C LYS A 37 50.24 57.26 35.88
N ALA A 38 51.03 56.97 36.92
CA ALA A 38 50.82 55.88 37.88
C ALA A 38 49.42 55.86 38.53
N ASN A 39 48.71 57.00 38.59
CA ASN A 39 47.33 57.09 39.07
C ASN A 39 46.29 56.35 38.19
N SER A 40 46.60 56.10 36.92
CA SER A 40 45.70 55.41 35.99
C SER A 40 45.71 53.89 36.20
N ILE A 41 46.85 53.34 36.65
CA ILE A 41 47.06 51.90 36.90
C ILE A 41 46.35 51.47 38.19
N THR A 42 46.42 52.27 39.25
CA THR A 42 45.68 52.03 40.50
C THR A 42 44.16 52.06 40.28
N ARG A 43 43.67 53.00 39.46
CA ARG A 43 42.24 53.12 39.13
C ARG A 43 41.71 51.99 38.23
N LEU A 44 42.52 51.47 37.30
CA LEU A 44 42.17 50.31 36.46
C LEU A 44 42.18 49.00 37.24
N SER A 45 43.10 48.85 38.20
CA SER A 45 43.12 47.72 39.14
C SER A 45 41.86 47.66 40.00
N ASP A 46 41.41 48.81 40.52
CA ASP A 46 40.17 48.90 41.31
C ASP A 46 38.92 48.60 40.45
N LEU A 47 38.92 49.03 39.18
CA LEU A 47 37.84 48.77 38.22
C LEU A 47 37.74 47.30 37.81
N LEU A 48 38.87 46.65 37.55
CA LEU A 48 38.94 45.21 37.24
C LEU A 48 38.52 44.36 38.45
N SER A 49 38.95 44.73 39.65
CA SER A 49 38.53 44.08 40.91
C SER A 49 37.01 44.17 41.10
N GLY A 50 36.41 45.34 40.83
CA GLY A 50 34.96 45.53 40.83
C GLY A 50 34.23 44.73 39.75
N TYR A 51 34.82 44.57 38.56
CA TYR A 51 34.26 43.77 37.47
C TYR A 51 34.27 42.27 37.80
N THR A 52 35.36 41.74 38.39
CA THR A 52 35.41 40.36 38.88
C THR A 52 34.35 40.07 39.95
N GLN A 53 34.12 41.00 40.89
CA GLN A 53 33.08 40.86 41.91
C GLN A 53 31.65 40.91 41.32
N LEU A 54 31.41 41.74 40.30
CA LEU A 54 30.11 41.81 39.60
C LEU A 54 29.84 40.55 38.77
N THR A 55 30.86 39.99 38.11
CA THR A 55 30.73 38.72 37.39
C THR A 55 30.53 37.52 38.32
N GLU A 56 31.15 37.49 39.50
CA GLU A 56 30.89 36.47 40.52
C GLU A 56 29.48 36.60 41.13
N HIS A 57 29.02 37.82 41.42
CA HIS A 57 27.66 38.06 41.95
C HIS A 57 26.57 37.62 40.95
N ASN A 58 26.76 37.94 39.66
CA ASN A 58 25.83 37.55 38.59
C ASN A 58 25.90 36.06 38.25
N PHE A 59 27.06 35.40 38.42
CA PHE A 59 27.16 33.93 38.31
C PHE A 59 26.48 33.20 39.47
N THR A 60 26.52 33.78 40.68
CA THR A 60 25.92 33.18 41.88
C THR A 60 24.39 33.25 41.84
N GLN A 61 23.79 34.35 41.36
CA GLN A 61 22.33 34.45 41.16
C GLN A 61 21.78 33.54 40.05
N LYS A 62 22.60 33.10 39.10
CA LYS A 62 22.20 32.15 38.04
C LYS A 62 22.11 30.71 38.54
N LYS A 63 22.71 30.39 39.69
CA LYS A 63 22.59 29.08 40.35
C LYS A 63 21.21 28.88 41.00
N GLU A 64 20.38 29.93 41.09
CA GLU A 64 19.03 29.94 41.67
C GLU A 64 17.89 30.04 40.63
N GLY A 65 18.18 29.95 39.32
CA GLY A 65 17.15 29.60 38.31
C GLY A 65 16.29 30.73 37.73
N LYS A 66 16.79 31.97 37.61
CA LYS A 66 16.08 33.05 36.87
C LYS A 66 16.58 33.24 35.42
N THR A 67 15.64 33.52 34.52
CA THR A 67 15.82 33.72 33.07
C THR A 67 16.43 35.09 32.78
N ILE A 68 17.45 35.15 31.90
CA ILE A 68 18.17 36.38 31.52
C ILE A 68 17.33 37.22 30.56
N ASP A 69 17.11 38.50 30.88
CA ASP A 69 16.54 39.49 29.96
C ASP A 69 17.67 40.20 29.22
N VAL A 70 17.89 39.82 27.96
CA VAL A 70 18.99 40.32 27.11
C VAL A 70 18.95 41.85 26.96
N ALA A 71 17.78 42.48 27.04
CA ALA A 71 17.67 43.93 26.91
C ALA A 71 18.19 44.67 28.14
N ASN A 72 17.88 44.20 29.34
CA ASN A 72 18.24 44.88 30.59
C ASN A 72 19.55 44.40 31.20
N ASP A 73 19.87 43.10 31.09
CA ASP A 73 21.02 42.49 31.77
C ASP A 73 22.32 42.55 30.95
N ILE A 74 22.23 42.84 29.65
CA ILE A 74 23.38 42.81 28.73
C ILE A 74 23.53 44.13 27.95
N ILE A 75 22.45 44.68 27.38
CA ILE A 75 22.55 45.87 26.51
C ILE A 75 22.76 47.17 27.32
N THR A 76 22.03 47.36 28.42
CA THR A 76 22.12 48.58 29.26
C THR A 76 23.50 48.81 29.90
N PRO A 77 24.19 47.78 30.45
CA PRO A 77 25.55 47.94 30.96
C PRO A 77 26.57 48.33 29.87
N LEU A 78 26.44 47.76 28.68
CA LEU A 78 27.31 48.04 27.53
C LEU A 78 27.13 49.47 26.96
N GLU A 79 25.91 50.01 26.97
CA GLU A 79 25.68 51.43 26.63
C GLU A 79 26.23 52.37 27.70
N THR A 80 26.14 52.00 28.98
CA THR A 80 26.72 52.75 30.09
C THR A 80 28.25 52.76 30.01
N GLU A 81 28.85 51.64 29.60
CA GLU A 81 30.30 51.48 29.36
C GLU A 81 30.79 52.37 28.20
N LYS A 82 30.01 52.45 27.12
CA LYS A 82 30.31 53.31 25.97
C LYS A 82 30.31 54.80 26.35
N ILE A 83 29.33 55.23 27.15
CA ILE A 83 29.24 56.62 27.64
C ILE A 83 30.39 56.93 28.61
N LEU A 84 30.75 56.00 29.49
CA LEU A 84 31.87 56.14 30.43
C LEU A 84 33.22 56.28 29.69
N LEU A 85 33.45 55.46 28.67
CA LEU A 85 34.65 55.51 27.81
C LEU A 85 34.72 56.82 27.01
N GLN A 86 33.58 57.35 26.57
CA GLN A 86 33.49 58.64 25.88
C GLN A 86 33.84 59.82 26.81
N GLN A 87 33.33 59.82 28.05
CA GLN A 87 33.61 60.87 29.04
C GLN A 87 35.06 60.82 29.56
N ILE A 88 35.68 59.65 29.58
CA ILE A 88 37.10 59.47 29.91
C ILE A 88 38.00 59.96 28.76
N ALA A 89 37.63 59.69 27.50
CA ALA A 89 38.35 60.16 26.32
C ALA A 89 38.33 61.70 26.21
N ASP A 90 37.22 62.33 26.60
CA ASP A 90 37.02 63.78 26.52
C ASP A 90 37.48 64.53 27.79
N GLY A 91 37.96 63.82 28.83
CA GLY A 91 38.50 64.40 30.05
C GLY A 91 37.48 65.11 30.97
N THR A 92 36.18 64.93 30.73
CA THR A 92 35.07 65.65 31.38
C THR A 92 34.40 64.87 32.52
N PHE A 93 35.03 63.81 33.01
CA PHE A 93 34.41 62.94 34.01
C PHE A 93 34.28 63.62 35.40
N THR A 94 33.14 64.27 35.62
CA THR A 94 32.66 64.71 36.94
C THR A 94 31.65 63.69 37.48
N HIS A 95 31.91 63.21 38.70
CA HIS A 95 31.29 62.06 39.35
C HIS A 95 29.85 62.31 39.84
N ALA A 96 28.92 62.66 38.95
CA ALA A 96 27.54 62.97 39.33
C ALA A 96 26.53 62.26 38.43
N GLN A 97 26.33 60.94 38.62
CA GLN A 97 25.09 60.25 38.21
C GLN A 97 25.01 58.78 38.72
N PHE A 98 25.31 58.54 40.00
CA PHE A 98 24.80 57.37 40.71
C PHE A 98 24.01 57.85 41.93
N GLN A 99 22.68 57.90 41.80
CA GLN A 99 21.78 58.08 42.93
C GLN A 99 21.46 56.72 43.55
N SER A 100 22.18 56.36 44.61
CA SER A 100 21.66 55.51 45.67
C SER A 100 22.48 55.72 46.94
N GLY A 101 21.87 56.35 47.95
CA GLY A 101 22.45 56.48 49.30
C GLY A 101 23.43 57.64 49.43
N GLY A 102 22.93 58.75 49.96
CA GLY A 102 23.68 60.00 50.05
C GLY A 102 24.95 59.94 50.89
N ILE A 103 25.95 60.70 50.46
CA ILE A 103 26.91 61.44 51.28
C ILE A 103 27.35 62.64 50.42
N ASN A 104 27.22 63.84 50.97
CA ASN A 104 27.56 65.11 50.35
C ASN A 104 29.02 65.43 50.74
N PHE A 105 29.96 65.46 49.79
CA PHE A 105 31.30 65.99 50.03
C PHE A 105 31.59 67.18 49.12
N ASN A 106 31.27 68.35 49.67
CA ASN A 106 31.82 69.61 49.22
C ASN A 106 33.33 69.61 49.51
N ALA A 107 34.11 70.04 48.54
CA ALA A 107 35.53 70.26 48.68
C ALA A 107 35.76 71.37 49.71
N SER A 108 36.20 71.00 50.91
CA SER A 108 36.93 71.93 51.76
C SER A 108 38.18 71.26 52.28
N LYS A 109 39.26 72.03 52.13
CA LYS A 109 40.47 71.92 52.89
C LYS A 109 40.11 71.63 54.36
N SER A 110 40.75 70.59 54.91
CA SER A 110 41.38 70.62 56.23
C SER A 110 40.56 70.14 57.46
N GLU A 111 41.05 69.11 58.17
CA GLU A 111 41.20 68.97 59.66
C GLU A 111 41.55 67.53 60.08
N ASP A 112 41.14 66.46 59.37
CA ASP A 112 41.45 65.09 59.86
C ASP A 112 42.50 64.32 59.05
N ARG A 113 42.80 64.77 57.83
CA ARG A 113 44.21 64.70 57.36
C ARG A 113 45.11 65.64 58.16
N LYS A 114 44.53 66.57 58.96
CA LYS A 114 45.28 67.29 59.98
C LYS A 114 45.48 66.51 61.28
N GLU A 115 44.92 65.31 61.50
CA GLU A 115 45.31 64.51 62.68
C GLU A 115 46.69 63.86 62.47
N GLN A 116 46.95 63.39 61.26
CA GLN A 116 48.27 62.92 60.85
C GLN A 116 49.24 64.11 60.62
N LEU A 117 48.71 65.31 60.37
CA LEU A 117 49.46 66.59 60.44
C LEU A 117 49.65 67.06 61.90
N LYS A 118 48.77 66.70 62.84
CA LYS A 118 48.90 66.95 64.28
C LYS A 118 50.02 66.10 64.83
N GLU A 119 50.21 64.87 64.35
CA GLU A 119 51.41 64.07 64.65
C GLU A 119 52.70 64.77 64.19
N ALA A 120 52.67 65.46 63.05
CA ALA A 120 53.79 66.29 62.57
C ALA A 120 53.98 67.59 63.40
N ILE A 121 52.91 68.20 63.93
CA ILE A 121 52.97 69.37 64.83
C ILE A 121 53.51 68.99 66.22
N VAL A 122 53.15 67.81 66.74
CA VAL A 122 53.71 67.25 67.98
C VAL A 122 55.22 67.00 67.86
N ALA A 123 55.70 66.64 66.66
CA ALA A 123 57.13 66.50 66.39
C ALA A 123 57.88 67.86 66.38
N ILE A 124 57.24 68.94 65.97
CA ILE A 124 57.80 70.31 66.04
C ILE A 124 57.77 70.86 67.49
N GLY A 125 56.76 70.49 68.29
CA GLY A 125 56.69 70.84 69.72
C GLY A 125 57.75 70.15 70.58
N LYS A 126 58.03 68.86 70.34
CA LYS A 126 59.13 68.14 71.02
C LYS A 126 60.52 68.73 70.71
N LEU A 127 60.69 69.30 69.51
CA LEU A 127 61.92 70.00 69.10
C LEU A 127 62.10 71.37 69.78
N GLN A 128 61.03 72.02 70.24
CA GLN A 128 61.13 73.25 71.05
C GLN A 128 61.43 72.95 72.53
N ASP A 129 60.92 71.85 73.08
CA ASP A 129 61.13 71.50 74.50
C ASP A 129 62.46 70.76 74.77
N GLN A 130 63.01 70.03 73.79
CA GLN A 130 64.34 69.42 73.90
C GLN A 130 65.51 70.44 73.80
N ILE A 131 65.23 71.70 73.45
CA ILE A 131 66.17 72.84 73.58
C ILE A 131 66.13 73.45 75.00
N LYS A 132 65.24 72.97 75.89
CA LYS A 132 65.12 73.48 77.27
C LYS A 132 65.26 72.48 78.42
N THR A 133 65.29 71.17 78.20
CA THR A 133 65.61 70.23 79.29
C THR A 133 66.50 69.09 78.81
N ASN A 134 67.80 69.15 79.16
CA ASN A 134 68.72 68.01 79.30
C ASN A 134 67.93 66.70 79.55
N ASP A 135 68.12 65.59 78.84
CA ASP A 135 69.38 64.85 78.79
C ASP A 135 69.26 63.64 77.83
N GLU A 136 70.43 63.10 77.54
CA GLU A 136 70.94 62.16 76.54
C GLU A 136 70.19 60.89 76.07
N LYS A 137 70.50 60.56 74.80
CA LYS A 137 70.65 59.22 74.17
C LYS A 137 69.42 58.52 73.58
N THR A 138 69.13 58.80 72.30
CA THR A 138 69.12 57.75 71.24
C THR A 138 69.25 58.36 69.83
N ALA A 139 70.32 59.13 69.62
CA ALA A 139 70.68 59.77 68.35
C ALA A 139 71.65 58.93 67.50
N THR A 140 71.38 57.64 67.25
CA THR A 140 72.36 56.76 66.57
C THR A 140 71.85 55.78 65.50
N GLN A 141 70.59 55.84 65.04
CA GLN A 141 70.11 54.90 63.98
C GLN A 141 69.52 55.54 62.71
N PHE A 142 69.46 56.87 62.60
CA PHE A 142 68.86 57.54 61.44
C PHE A 142 69.65 57.49 60.10
N PRO A 143 71.00 57.34 60.05
CA PRO A 143 71.72 57.32 58.76
C PRO A 143 71.61 55.99 57.98
N VAL A 144 71.27 54.88 58.63
CA VAL A 144 71.23 53.54 58.01
C VAL A 144 69.96 53.33 57.17
N VAL A 145 68.83 53.89 57.60
CA VAL A 145 67.54 53.74 56.91
C VAL A 145 67.47 54.61 55.64
N SER A 146 68.10 55.79 55.65
CA SER A 146 68.17 56.68 54.49
C SER A 146 68.97 56.07 53.32
N THR A 147 70.03 55.33 53.62
CA THR A 147 70.90 54.71 52.60
C THR A 147 70.25 53.48 51.94
N SER A 148 69.50 52.67 52.70
CA SER A 148 68.80 51.48 52.17
C SER A 148 67.62 51.83 51.25
N VAL A 149 66.93 52.95 51.50
CA VAL A 149 65.81 53.42 50.67
C VAL A 149 66.29 53.95 49.30
N GLN A 150 67.44 54.63 49.25
CA GLN A 150 68.03 55.11 47.98
C GLN A 150 68.54 53.97 47.08
N ASN A 151 69.05 52.86 47.65
CA ASN A 151 69.50 51.70 46.88
C ASN A 151 68.34 50.90 46.24
N VAL A 152 67.17 50.83 46.90
CA VAL A 152 65.96 50.19 46.34
C VAL A 152 65.37 51.01 45.18
N ILE A 153 65.39 52.35 45.30
CA ILE A 153 64.91 53.26 44.24
C ILE A 153 65.84 53.21 43.01
N THR A 154 67.15 53.04 43.20
CA THR A 154 68.12 52.92 42.10
C THR A 154 68.07 51.53 41.43
N GLY A 155 67.74 50.47 42.19
CA GLY A 155 67.52 49.11 41.65
C GLY A 155 66.30 49.02 40.72
N TYR A 156 65.17 49.64 41.07
CA TYR A 156 63.97 49.64 40.22
C TYR A 156 64.11 50.46 38.93
N LYS A 157 65.04 51.44 38.91
CA LYS A 157 65.24 52.34 37.76
C LYS A 157 66.10 51.70 36.66
N ASN A 158 67.02 50.79 37.01
CA ASN A 158 67.89 50.10 36.05
C ASN A 158 67.27 48.83 35.45
N GLU A 159 66.20 48.27 36.04
CA GLU A 159 65.50 47.08 35.52
C GLU A 159 64.33 47.42 34.55
N ALA A 160 63.94 48.70 34.48
CA ALA A 160 62.86 49.17 33.61
C ALA A 160 63.28 49.35 32.13
N ALA A 161 64.58 49.42 31.83
CA ALA A 161 65.09 49.62 30.47
C ALA A 161 65.15 48.30 29.66
N ASP A 162 65.52 47.18 30.30
CA ASP A 162 65.66 45.87 29.64
C ASP A 162 64.29 45.16 29.45
N LYS A 163 63.31 45.46 30.31
CA LYS A 163 61.95 44.89 30.24
C LYS A 163 61.03 45.55 29.21
N ARG A 164 61.35 46.73 28.65
CA ARG A 164 60.54 47.34 27.57
C ARG A 164 60.57 46.52 26.28
N ALA A 165 61.72 45.97 25.91
CA ALA A 165 61.85 45.07 24.76
C ALA A 165 61.10 43.75 24.99
N LEU A 166 61.23 43.17 26.19
CA LEU A 166 60.49 41.96 26.58
C LEU A 166 58.96 42.16 26.60
N LEU A 167 58.47 43.31 27.08
CA LEU A 167 57.03 43.60 27.09
C LEU A 167 56.47 43.80 25.67
N GLN A 168 57.24 44.43 24.77
CA GLN A 168 56.83 44.54 23.36
C GLN A 168 56.84 43.19 22.64
N THR A 169 57.83 42.34 22.86
CA THR A 169 57.86 40.99 22.25
C THR A 169 56.75 40.11 22.80
N LEU A 170 56.47 40.15 24.11
CA LEU A 170 55.32 39.46 24.71
C LEU A 170 53.98 39.97 24.17
N GLY A 171 53.86 41.27 23.88
CA GLY A 171 52.69 41.85 23.21
C GLY A 171 52.49 41.34 21.78
N TRP A 172 53.55 41.24 20.98
CA TRP A 172 53.46 40.65 19.64
C TRP A 172 53.16 39.14 19.68
N ILE A 173 53.74 38.42 20.64
CA ILE A 173 53.46 36.99 20.85
C ILE A 173 51.98 36.77 21.20
N SER A 174 51.39 37.60 22.06
CA SER A 174 49.96 37.46 22.41
C SER A 174 49.04 37.74 21.21
N VAL A 175 49.36 38.74 20.39
CA VAL A 175 48.63 39.00 19.13
C VAL A 175 48.72 37.80 18.19
N VAL A 176 49.91 37.23 18.01
CA VAL A 176 50.11 36.04 17.16
C VAL A 176 49.33 34.85 17.70
N LEU A 177 49.33 34.62 19.02
CA LEU A 177 48.57 33.54 19.65
C LEU A 177 47.05 33.72 19.49
N ILE A 178 46.53 34.94 19.61
CA ILE A 178 45.11 35.25 19.38
C ILE A 178 44.75 34.98 17.92
N VAL A 179 45.58 35.44 16.97
CA VAL A 179 45.36 35.19 15.54
C VAL A 179 45.38 33.69 15.23
N LEU A 180 46.34 32.94 15.76
CA LEU A 180 46.41 31.48 15.60
C LEU A 180 45.19 30.77 16.21
N PHE A 181 44.72 31.22 17.38
CA PHE A 181 43.52 30.69 18.02
C PHE A 181 42.28 30.95 17.18
N VAL A 182 42.08 32.18 16.69
CA VAL A 182 40.95 32.54 15.81
C VAL A 182 40.98 31.72 14.53
N ILE A 183 42.15 31.57 13.89
CA ILE A 183 42.30 30.73 12.70
C ILE A 183 41.96 29.27 13.01
N THR A 184 42.42 28.73 14.14
CA THR A 184 42.15 27.34 14.56
C THR A 184 40.66 27.11 14.79
N VAL A 185 39.98 28.03 15.49
CA VAL A 185 38.52 27.97 15.70
C VAL A 185 37.78 28.06 14.37
N LEU A 186 38.18 28.97 13.49
CA LEU A 186 37.58 29.12 12.15
C LEU A 186 37.71 27.83 11.35
N VAL A 187 38.89 27.19 11.36
CA VAL A 187 39.13 25.90 10.71
C VAL A 187 38.28 24.79 11.32
N LEU A 188 38.17 24.71 12.65
CA LEU A 188 37.34 23.71 13.33
C LEU A 188 35.85 23.89 13.04
N VAL A 189 35.35 25.13 13.06
CA VAL A 189 33.95 25.44 12.71
C VAL A 189 33.68 25.11 11.25
N ASN A 190 34.57 25.48 10.33
CA ASN A 190 34.44 25.13 8.91
C ASN A 190 34.47 23.62 8.69
N ARG A 191 35.33 22.89 9.41
CA ARG A 191 35.40 21.42 9.36
C ARG A 191 34.12 20.76 9.90
N GLN A 192 33.61 21.23 11.03
CA GLN A 192 32.32 20.78 11.60
C GLN A 192 31.16 21.01 10.62
N LEU A 193 31.07 22.21 10.05
CA LEU A 193 30.05 22.54 9.05
C LEU A 193 30.17 21.68 7.79
N ALA A 194 31.38 21.36 7.34
CA ALA A 194 31.60 20.49 6.19
C ALA A 194 31.13 19.05 6.43
N ILE A 195 31.39 18.50 7.62
CA ILE A 195 30.92 17.16 8.01
C ILE A 195 29.39 17.12 8.06
N SER A 196 28.76 18.08 8.74
CA SER A 196 27.30 18.15 8.81
C SER A 196 26.63 18.36 7.45
N ARG A 197 27.27 19.09 6.53
CA ARG A 197 26.77 19.24 5.14
C ARG A 197 26.78 17.91 4.39
N LYS A 198 27.87 17.13 4.49
CA LYS A 198 28.00 15.84 3.81
C LYS A 198 26.95 14.84 4.30
N GLU A 199 26.75 14.74 5.60
CA GLU A 199 25.75 13.85 6.22
C GLU A 199 24.32 14.26 5.84
N SER A 200 24.03 15.57 5.82
CA SER A 200 22.73 16.08 5.40
C SER A 200 22.44 15.83 3.91
N SER A 201 23.46 15.88 3.04
CA SER A 201 23.31 15.54 1.62
C SER A 201 23.02 14.06 1.39
N SER A 202 23.74 13.16 2.07
CA SER A 202 23.49 11.71 1.95
C SER A 202 22.11 11.33 2.47
N ASN A 203 21.69 11.88 3.62
CA ASN A 203 20.36 11.59 4.17
C ASN A 203 19.24 12.16 3.28
N LYS A 204 19.44 13.33 2.66
CA LYS A 204 18.48 13.87 1.69
C LYS A 204 18.34 12.98 0.46
N LEU A 205 19.44 12.39 -0.01
CA LEU A 205 19.41 11.48 -1.16
C LEU A 205 18.66 10.20 -0.83
N LEU A 206 18.96 9.56 0.30
CA LEU A 206 18.26 8.35 0.77
C LEU A 206 16.77 8.59 0.99
N ILE A 207 16.40 9.70 1.64
CA ILE A 207 14.99 10.06 1.84
C ILE A 207 14.29 10.32 0.50
N ALA A 208 14.95 10.99 -0.44
CA ALA A 208 14.38 11.24 -1.76
C ALA A 208 14.17 9.93 -2.55
N GLU A 209 15.12 9.00 -2.46
CA GLU A 209 15.04 7.68 -3.07
C GLU A 209 13.91 6.83 -2.46
N GLU A 210 13.81 6.78 -1.13
CA GLU A 210 12.71 6.07 -0.46
C GLU A 210 11.35 6.74 -0.70
N SER A 211 11.28 8.07 -0.73
CA SER A 211 10.04 8.80 -1.02
C SER A 211 9.55 8.50 -2.43
N LYS A 212 10.47 8.47 -3.42
CA LYS A 212 10.17 8.09 -4.79
C LYS A 212 9.68 6.64 -4.87
N ARG A 213 10.29 5.72 -4.11
CA ARG A 213 9.84 4.32 -4.03
C ARG A 213 8.42 4.22 -3.47
N VAL A 214 8.12 4.91 -2.37
CA VAL A 214 6.77 4.91 -1.78
C VAL A 214 5.75 5.47 -2.76
N GLU A 215 6.08 6.56 -3.47
CA GLU A 215 5.22 7.13 -4.50
C GLU A 215 4.93 6.12 -5.62
N GLN A 216 5.95 5.40 -6.12
CA GLN A 216 5.77 4.35 -7.13
C GLN A 216 4.89 3.20 -6.63
N LEU A 217 5.05 2.77 -5.38
CA LEU A 217 4.21 1.73 -4.78
C LEU A 217 2.76 2.20 -4.61
N THR A 218 2.55 3.45 -4.19
CA THR A 218 1.21 4.05 -4.09
C THR A 218 0.54 4.08 -5.47
N GLN A 219 1.24 4.56 -6.50
CA GLN A 219 0.71 4.58 -7.86
C GLN A 219 0.36 3.17 -8.37
N PHE A 220 1.18 2.17 -8.04
CA PHE A 220 0.89 0.77 -8.40
C PHE A 220 -0.35 0.22 -7.68
N ILE A 221 -0.51 0.51 -6.39
CA ILE A 221 -1.70 0.11 -5.64
C ILE A 221 -2.95 0.80 -6.20
N GLU A 222 -2.87 2.09 -6.53
CA GLU A 222 -3.96 2.84 -7.17
C GLU A 222 -4.31 2.28 -8.56
N ALA A 223 -3.30 1.91 -9.36
CA ALA A 223 -3.50 1.25 -10.65
C ALA A 223 -4.23 -0.08 -10.48
N MET A 224 -3.82 -0.92 -9.53
CA MET A 224 -4.53 -2.17 -9.23
C MET A 224 -5.96 -1.95 -8.74
N ALA A 225 -6.17 -0.96 -7.86
CA ALA A 225 -7.50 -0.64 -7.31
C ALA A 225 -8.46 -0.12 -8.40
N SER A 226 -7.94 0.56 -9.42
CA SER A 226 -8.70 1.01 -10.58
C SER A 226 -8.89 -0.05 -11.67
N GLY A 227 -8.38 -1.27 -11.47
CA GLY A 227 -8.50 -2.39 -12.43
C GLY A 227 -7.44 -2.38 -13.54
N ASN A 228 -6.42 -1.52 -13.45
CA ASN A 228 -5.29 -1.48 -14.38
C ASN A 228 -4.11 -2.31 -13.84
N TYR A 229 -4.02 -3.56 -14.31
CA TYR A 229 -2.95 -4.48 -13.88
C TYR A 229 -1.71 -4.48 -14.78
N ASN A 230 -1.60 -3.58 -15.76
CA ASN A 230 -0.48 -3.55 -16.71
C ASN A 230 0.76 -2.82 -16.17
N MET A 231 0.64 -2.11 -15.06
CA MET A 231 1.75 -1.38 -14.46
C MET A 231 2.83 -2.36 -13.98
N GLN A 232 4.09 -2.04 -14.28
CA GLN A 232 5.26 -2.80 -13.82
C GLN A 232 5.97 -2.00 -12.73
N ILE A 233 6.45 -2.72 -11.71
CA ILE A 233 7.41 -2.21 -10.73
C ILE A 233 8.65 -3.08 -10.84
N GLU A 234 9.82 -2.45 -10.80
CA GLU A 234 11.09 -3.17 -10.63
C GLU A 234 11.22 -3.58 -9.16
N SER A 235 11.35 -4.88 -8.92
CA SER A 235 11.62 -5.42 -7.57
C SER A 235 13.09 -5.76 -7.47
N ASP A 236 13.80 -5.11 -6.55
CA ASP A 236 15.08 -5.60 -6.08
C ASP A 236 14.88 -6.87 -5.24
N ALA A 237 15.81 -7.82 -5.31
CA ALA A 237 15.72 -9.13 -4.65
C ALA A 237 15.64 -9.07 -3.11
N LYS A 238 15.80 -7.89 -2.50
CA LYS A 238 15.67 -7.65 -1.05
C LYS A 238 14.36 -6.98 -0.65
N ASP A 239 13.50 -6.61 -1.60
CA ASP A 239 12.26 -5.89 -1.33
C ASP A 239 11.06 -6.84 -1.26
N GLU A 240 10.79 -7.32 -0.05
CA GLU A 240 9.68 -8.22 0.26
C GLU A 240 8.31 -7.58 -0.02
N LEU A 241 8.18 -6.26 0.13
CA LEU A 241 6.93 -5.56 -0.09
C LEU A 241 6.59 -5.51 -1.59
N SER A 242 7.58 -5.12 -2.42
CA SER A 242 7.41 -5.12 -3.88
C SER A 242 7.09 -6.52 -4.41
N ALA A 243 7.78 -7.56 -3.93
CA ALA A 243 7.50 -8.94 -4.30
C ALA A 243 6.07 -9.38 -3.92
N THR A 244 5.60 -9.01 -2.73
CA THR A 244 4.24 -9.33 -2.25
C THR A 244 3.17 -8.64 -3.09
N LEU A 245 3.37 -7.36 -3.42
CA LEU A 245 2.44 -6.59 -4.24
C LEU A 245 2.37 -7.13 -5.68
N ILE A 246 3.49 -7.55 -6.26
CA ILE A 246 3.53 -8.24 -7.57
C ILE A 246 2.77 -9.56 -7.52
N SER A 247 2.98 -10.36 -6.47
CA SER A 247 2.26 -11.62 -6.27
C SER A 247 0.75 -11.39 -6.14
N MET A 248 0.33 -10.37 -5.38
CA MET A 248 -1.07 -9.98 -5.23
C MET A 248 -1.67 -9.54 -6.57
N ARG A 249 -0.98 -8.68 -7.34
CA ARG A 249 -1.40 -8.29 -8.69
C ARG A 249 -1.64 -9.51 -9.57
N ASN A 250 -0.69 -10.44 -9.62
CA ASN A 250 -0.78 -11.64 -10.46
C ASN A 250 -1.97 -12.52 -10.04
N LYS A 251 -2.23 -12.66 -8.73
CA LYS A 251 -3.44 -13.35 -8.23
C LYS A 251 -4.72 -12.62 -8.64
N LEU A 252 -4.76 -11.30 -8.60
CA LEU A 252 -5.92 -10.52 -9.04
C LEU A 252 -6.17 -10.66 -10.55
N ILE A 253 -5.11 -10.64 -11.38
CA ILE A 253 -5.21 -10.91 -12.82
C ILE A 253 -5.81 -12.30 -13.05
N ASN A 254 -5.24 -13.33 -12.42
CA ASN A 254 -5.73 -14.71 -12.57
C ASN A 254 -7.18 -14.84 -12.11
N ASN A 255 -7.54 -14.26 -10.96
CA ASN A 255 -8.91 -14.28 -10.46
C ASN A 255 -9.87 -13.55 -11.40
N ALA A 256 -9.47 -12.41 -11.97
CA ALA A 256 -10.28 -11.66 -12.92
C ALA A 256 -10.46 -12.43 -14.24
N GLU A 257 -9.43 -13.13 -14.72
CA GLU A 257 -9.53 -14.01 -15.89
C GLU A 257 -10.43 -15.22 -15.62
N GLU A 258 -10.28 -15.88 -14.48
CA GLU A 258 -11.18 -16.96 -14.07
C GLU A 258 -12.62 -16.48 -13.97
N GLU A 259 -12.84 -15.30 -13.39
CA GLU A 259 -14.18 -14.74 -13.25
C GLU A 259 -14.80 -14.41 -14.61
N LYS A 260 -14.01 -13.87 -15.54
CA LYS A 260 -14.44 -13.70 -16.94
C LYS A 260 -14.82 -15.04 -17.58
N ARG A 261 -14.02 -16.09 -17.38
CA ARG A 261 -14.30 -17.44 -17.91
C ARG A 261 -15.57 -18.03 -17.28
N ARG A 262 -15.75 -17.89 -15.96
CA ARG A 262 -16.96 -18.30 -15.23
C ARG A 262 -18.19 -17.54 -15.72
N GLY A 263 -18.10 -16.22 -15.87
CA GLY A 263 -19.18 -15.38 -16.37
C GLY A 263 -19.57 -15.71 -17.81
N TRP A 264 -18.59 -15.95 -18.68
CA TRP A 264 -18.82 -16.43 -20.05
C TRP A 264 -19.54 -17.78 -20.04
N ALA A 265 -19.01 -18.78 -19.32
CA ALA A 265 -19.64 -20.11 -19.21
C ALA A 265 -21.08 -20.04 -18.68
N SER A 266 -21.31 -19.26 -17.62
CA SER A 266 -22.64 -19.05 -17.04
C SER A 266 -23.63 -18.43 -18.05
N THR A 267 -23.17 -17.42 -18.80
CA THR A 267 -23.97 -16.79 -19.87
C THR A 267 -24.29 -17.79 -20.98
N GLY A 268 -23.31 -18.59 -21.39
CA GLY A 268 -23.49 -19.65 -22.39
C GLY A 268 -24.55 -20.67 -21.95
N ILE A 269 -24.47 -21.14 -20.70
CA ILE A 269 -25.43 -22.09 -20.13
C ILE A 269 -26.83 -21.48 -20.04
N ALA A 270 -26.95 -20.23 -19.60
CA ALA A 270 -28.23 -19.53 -19.54
C ALA A 270 -28.89 -19.42 -20.93
N ASN A 271 -28.09 -19.10 -21.97
CA ASN A 271 -28.58 -18.97 -23.33
C ASN A 271 -29.04 -20.31 -23.93
N ILE A 272 -28.22 -21.37 -23.81
CA ILE A 272 -28.61 -22.68 -24.33
C ILE A 272 -29.83 -23.23 -23.59
N SER A 273 -29.92 -23.06 -22.26
CA SER A 273 -31.09 -23.45 -21.48
C SER A 273 -32.34 -22.65 -21.85
N GLY A 274 -32.18 -21.42 -22.34
CA GLY A 274 -33.26 -20.65 -22.96
C GLY A 274 -33.77 -21.30 -24.25
N ILE A 275 -32.84 -21.67 -25.14
CA ILE A 275 -33.16 -22.34 -26.42
C ILE A 275 -33.83 -23.70 -26.17
N LEU A 276 -33.30 -24.50 -25.25
CA LEU A 276 -33.80 -25.84 -24.93
C LEU A 276 -35.22 -25.85 -24.30
N ARG A 277 -35.68 -24.71 -23.75
CA ARG A 277 -37.05 -24.56 -23.23
C ARG A 277 -38.08 -24.23 -24.30
N ASP A 278 -37.67 -23.72 -25.45
CA ASP A 278 -38.54 -23.42 -26.59
C ASP A 278 -38.84 -24.71 -27.38
N SER A 279 -39.53 -25.66 -26.74
CA SER A 279 -39.60 -27.07 -27.14
C SER A 279 -40.77 -27.43 -28.07
N GLY A 280 -41.32 -26.48 -28.82
CA GLY A 280 -42.51 -26.72 -29.65
C GLY A 280 -42.27 -27.71 -30.81
N ASN A 281 -41.11 -27.63 -31.46
CA ASN A 281 -40.75 -28.49 -32.58
C ASN A 281 -39.31 -29.00 -32.41
N ALA A 282 -39.15 -30.31 -32.25
CA ALA A 282 -37.85 -30.94 -32.02
C ALA A 282 -36.84 -30.65 -33.16
N ALA A 283 -37.27 -30.71 -34.41
CA ALA A 283 -36.39 -30.44 -35.56
C ALA A 283 -35.88 -28.99 -35.57
N GLU A 284 -36.78 -28.03 -35.30
CA GLU A 284 -36.40 -26.62 -35.21
C GLU A 284 -35.49 -26.35 -34.01
N LEU A 285 -35.73 -27.03 -32.89
CA LEU A 285 -34.90 -26.95 -31.70
C LEU A 285 -33.45 -27.36 -32.00
N TYR A 286 -33.24 -28.51 -32.65
CA TYR A 286 -31.90 -29.00 -32.97
C TYR A 286 -31.13 -28.05 -33.89
N ASP A 287 -31.80 -27.46 -34.89
CA ASP A 287 -31.22 -26.45 -35.78
C ASP A 287 -30.82 -25.17 -35.01
N LYS A 288 -31.63 -24.73 -34.03
CA LYS A 288 -31.30 -23.60 -33.14
C LYS A 288 -30.10 -23.93 -32.24
N VAL A 289 -30.07 -25.12 -31.65
CA VAL A 289 -28.99 -25.60 -30.77
C VAL A 289 -27.66 -25.62 -31.50
N ILE A 290 -27.57 -26.32 -32.65
CA ILE A 290 -26.28 -26.45 -33.35
C ILE A 290 -25.76 -25.11 -33.85
N LYS A 291 -26.66 -24.23 -34.32
CA LYS A 291 -26.31 -22.86 -34.74
C LYS A 291 -25.79 -22.02 -33.58
N PHE A 292 -26.38 -22.15 -32.40
CA PHE A 292 -25.89 -21.46 -31.20
C PHE A 292 -24.51 -21.98 -30.80
N LEU A 293 -24.35 -23.31 -30.67
CA LEU A 293 -23.10 -23.94 -30.24
C LEU A 293 -21.95 -23.54 -31.16
N VAL A 294 -22.13 -23.65 -32.47
CA VAL A 294 -21.08 -23.32 -33.44
C VAL A 294 -20.66 -21.85 -33.30
N LYS A 295 -21.61 -20.92 -33.21
CA LYS A 295 -21.30 -19.49 -33.05
C LYS A 295 -20.65 -19.17 -31.70
N TYR A 296 -21.16 -19.75 -30.62
CA TYR A 296 -20.72 -19.42 -29.27
C TYR A 296 -19.31 -19.94 -28.96
N THR A 297 -18.97 -21.11 -29.54
CA THR A 297 -17.65 -21.75 -29.41
C THR A 297 -16.64 -21.29 -30.46
N ASN A 298 -17.02 -20.35 -31.35
CA ASN A 298 -16.24 -19.96 -32.53
C ASN A 298 -15.83 -21.15 -33.41
N SER A 299 -16.70 -22.15 -33.51
CA SER A 299 -16.53 -23.26 -34.45
C SER A 299 -16.94 -22.83 -35.86
N ASN A 300 -16.49 -23.57 -36.87
CA ASN A 300 -16.82 -23.32 -38.27
C ASN A 300 -17.96 -24.22 -38.75
N GLN A 301 -17.98 -25.47 -38.28
CA GLN A 301 -19.00 -26.45 -38.62
C GLN A 301 -19.42 -27.21 -37.37
N GLY A 302 -20.62 -27.79 -37.43
CA GLY A 302 -21.09 -28.69 -36.39
C GLY A 302 -22.19 -29.62 -36.88
N GLY A 303 -22.24 -30.80 -36.27
CA GLY A 303 -23.26 -31.83 -36.49
C GLY A 303 -23.82 -32.33 -35.16
N LEU A 304 -25.10 -32.62 -35.14
CA LEU A 304 -25.77 -33.26 -34.01
C LEU A 304 -26.28 -34.63 -34.46
N PHE A 305 -25.75 -35.67 -33.85
CA PHE A 305 -26.11 -37.05 -34.13
C PHE A 305 -26.91 -37.61 -32.97
N ILE A 306 -28.12 -38.13 -33.20
CA ILE A 306 -28.98 -38.67 -32.15
C ILE A 306 -29.18 -40.16 -32.35
N LEU A 307 -29.20 -40.90 -31.25
CA LEU A 307 -29.47 -42.33 -31.23
C LEU A 307 -30.89 -42.59 -31.72
N ASN A 308 -30.99 -43.37 -32.79
CA ASN A 308 -32.21 -44.03 -33.19
C ASN A 308 -32.17 -45.48 -32.66
N ASP A 309 -33.07 -45.76 -31.71
CA ASP A 309 -33.22 -47.05 -31.03
C ASP A 309 -34.65 -47.61 -31.18
N ASP A 310 -35.37 -47.19 -32.23
CA ASP A 310 -36.73 -47.65 -32.51
C ASP A 310 -36.77 -49.16 -32.85
N ASP A 311 -35.75 -49.65 -33.56
CA ASP A 311 -35.52 -51.08 -33.80
C ASP A 311 -34.27 -51.57 -33.04
N PRO A 312 -34.41 -52.47 -32.05
CA PRO A 312 -33.28 -53.04 -31.33
C PRO A 312 -32.26 -53.79 -32.20
N GLN A 313 -32.64 -54.24 -33.40
CA GLN A 313 -31.73 -54.91 -34.34
C GLN A 313 -31.02 -53.94 -35.29
N ASP A 314 -31.50 -52.71 -35.42
CA ASP A 314 -30.94 -51.67 -36.30
C ASP A 314 -30.78 -50.35 -35.54
N THR A 315 -29.87 -50.35 -34.56
CA THR A 315 -29.54 -49.14 -33.79
C THR A 315 -28.42 -48.35 -34.48
N TYR A 316 -28.66 -47.06 -34.71
CA TYR A 316 -27.71 -46.17 -35.38
C TYR A 316 -27.82 -44.72 -34.90
N LEU A 317 -26.86 -43.89 -35.32
CA LEU A 317 -26.82 -42.46 -35.07
C LEU A 317 -27.28 -41.69 -36.31
N ASP A 318 -28.34 -40.91 -36.16
CA ASP A 318 -28.92 -40.06 -37.21
C ASP A 318 -28.38 -38.63 -37.12
N LEU A 319 -27.85 -38.09 -38.22
CA LEU A 319 -27.53 -36.67 -38.34
C LEU A 319 -28.81 -35.84 -38.48
N ILE A 320 -29.35 -35.40 -37.34
CA ILE A 320 -30.62 -34.66 -37.27
C ILE A 320 -30.48 -33.16 -37.50
N ALA A 321 -29.31 -32.57 -37.24
CA ALA A 321 -29.05 -31.15 -37.46
C ALA A 321 -27.58 -30.90 -37.79
N CYS A 322 -27.32 -29.91 -38.65
CA CYS A 322 -25.96 -29.53 -39.03
C CYS A 322 -25.86 -28.03 -39.34
N TYR A 323 -24.68 -27.46 -39.15
CA TYR A 323 -24.36 -26.08 -39.49
C TYR A 323 -23.15 -26.01 -40.41
N ALA A 324 -23.27 -25.21 -41.48
CA ALA A 324 -22.24 -25.00 -42.51
C ALA A 324 -21.68 -26.29 -43.15
N TYR A 325 -22.49 -27.35 -43.18
CA TYR A 325 -22.17 -28.63 -43.83
C TYR A 325 -22.65 -28.64 -45.28
N GLU A 326 -21.90 -29.30 -46.17
CA GLU A 326 -22.16 -29.38 -47.61
C GLU A 326 -23.53 -30.00 -47.91
N ARG A 327 -24.52 -29.12 -48.05
CA ARG A 327 -25.93 -29.37 -48.40
C ARG A 327 -26.76 -29.96 -47.27
N LYS A 328 -27.75 -29.18 -46.81
CA LYS A 328 -28.93 -29.65 -46.06
C LYS A 328 -29.72 -30.79 -46.75
N LYS A 329 -29.42 -31.12 -48.02
CA LYS A 329 -30.01 -32.26 -48.75
C LYS A 329 -29.56 -33.65 -48.23
N PHE A 330 -28.57 -33.72 -47.33
CA PHE A 330 -28.07 -34.97 -46.74
C PHE A 330 -28.38 -35.13 -45.24
N LEU A 331 -29.50 -34.61 -44.75
CA LEU A 331 -30.02 -34.84 -43.38
C LEU A 331 -30.40 -36.31 -43.06
N ASN A 332 -29.89 -37.28 -43.82
CA ASN A 332 -30.17 -38.71 -43.67
C ASN A 332 -28.86 -39.53 -43.53
N LYS A 333 -27.78 -38.92 -43.04
CA LYS A 333 -26.53 -39.65 -42.77
C LYS A 333 -26.73 -40.51 -41.53
N ARG A 334 -26.74 -41.83 -41.73
CA ARG A 334 -26.74 -42.84 -40.68
C ARG A 334 -25.33 -43.30 -40.39
N ILE A 335 -24.97 -43.40 -39.13
CA ILE A 335 -23.68 -43.93 -38.66
C ILE A 335 -23.96 -45.08 -37.72
N GLY A 336 -23.44 -46.28 -38.02
CA GLY A 336 -23.56 -47.42 -37.12
C GLY A 336 -22.81 -47.20 -35.82
N ILE A 337 -23.27 -47.85 -34.75
CA ILE A 337 -22.56 -47.84 -33.46
C ILE A 337 -21.15 -48.44 -33.64
N GLY A 338 -20.12 -47.76 -33.13
CA GLY A 338 -18.73 -48.13 -33.32
C GLY A 338 -18.16 -47.89 -34.74
N GLN A 339 -18.94 -47.31 -35.65
CA GLN A 339 -18.45 -46.92 -36.98
C GLN A 339 -17.96 -45.47 -36.99
N GLY A 340 -16.70 -45.28 -37.42
CA GLY A 340 -16.07 -43.98 -37.41
C GLY A 340 -15.94 -43.38 -36.01
N LEU A 341 -15.42 -42.15 -35.92
CA LEU A 341 -15.15 -41.53 -34.63
C LEU A 341 -16.43 -41.12 -33.89
N VAL A 342 -17.49 -40.74 -34.61
CA VAL A 342 -18.79 -40.44 -34.00
C VAL A 342 -19.38 -41.69 -33.34
N GLY A 343 -19.35 -42.83 -34.03
CA GLY A 343 -19.79 -44.11 -33.47
C GLY A 343 -18.91 -44.58 -32.31
N GLN A 344 -17.60 -44.33 -32.37
CA GLN A 344 -16.66 -44.65 -31.29
C GLN A 344 -16.90 -43.80 -30.04
N CYS A 345 -17.04 -42.48 -30.19
CA CYS A 345 -17.36 -41.55 -29.10
C CYS A 345 -18.65 -41.97 -28.38
N PHE A 346 -19.67 -42.39 -29.14
CA PHE A 346 -20.89 -42.93 -28.57
C PHE A 346 -20.66 -44.21 -27.75
N MET A 347 -19.88 -45.16 -28.28
CA MET A 347 -19.60 -46.44 -27.60
C MET A 347 -18.79 -46.25 -26.31
N GLU A 348 -17.72 -45.46 -26.37
CA GLU A 348 -16.81 -45.22 -25.25
C GLU A 348 -17.44 -44.33 -24.19
N ARG A 349 -18.44 -43.50 -24.57
CA ARG A 349 -19.07 -42.50 -23.69
C ARG A 349 -18.08 -41.45 -23.17
N GLU A 350 -17.00 -41.26 -23.92
CA GLU A 350 -15.94 -40.31 -23.65
C GLU A 350 -15.80 -39.33 -24.81
N GLU A 351 -15.29 -38.15 -24.50
CA GLU A 351 -15.00 -37.12 -25.51
C GLU A 351 -13.81 -37.54 -26.38
N ILE A 352 -13.90 -37.22 -27.68
CA ILE A 352 -12.78 -37.38 -28.60
C ILE A 352 -12.39 -35.98 -29.09
N HIS A 353 -11.20 -35.52 -28.69
CA HIS A 353 -10.65 -34.24 -29.13
C HIS A 353 -9.41 -34.47 -30.00
N LEU A 354 -9.56 -34.27 -31.30
CA LEU A 354 -8.48 -34.35 -32.27
C LEU A 354 -7.94 -32.97 -32.59
N THR A 355 -6.66 -32.76 -32.30
CA THR A 355 -5.90 -31.56 -32.63
C THR A 355 -5.03 -31.72 -33.88
N GLU A 356 -4.90 -32.95 -34.37
CA GLU A 356 -4.18 -33.30 -35.60
C GLU A 356 -5.13 -34.06 -36.52
N VAL A 357 -5.83 -33.33 -37.38
CA VAL A 357 -6.83 -33.90 -38.30
C VAL A 357 -6.15 -34.34 -39.61
N PRO A 358 -6.28 -35.62 -40.03
CA PRO A 358 -5.74 -36.09 -41.30
C PRO A 358 -6.34 -35.34 -42.51
N GLU A 359 -5.54 -35.12 -43.55
CA GLU A 359 -5.91 -34.26 -44.71
C GLU A 359 -7.15 -34.67 -45.49
N GLU A 360 -7.46 -35.96 -45.51
CA GLU A 360 -8.58 -36.54 -46.25
C GLU A 360 -9.80 -36.84 -45.37
N TYR A 361 -9.72 -36.56 -44.05
CA TYR A 361 -10.77 -36.96 -43.11
C TYR A 361 -12.03 -36.09 -43.20
N ILE A 362 -11.86 -34.77 -43.12
CA ILE A 362 -12.96 -33.79 -43.19
C ILE A 362 -12.43 -32.46 -43.75
N ARG A 363 -13.28 -31.75 -44.50
CA ARG A 363 -12.98 -30.42 -45.03
C ARG A 363 -14.10 -29.45 -44.68
N ILE A 364 -13.71 -28.28 -44.19
CA ILE A 364 -14.60 -27.13 -44.08
C ILE A 364 -14.59 -26.46 -45.45
N THR A 365 -15.72 -26.47 -46.14
CA THR A 365 -15.82 -25.97 -47.51
C THR A 365 -16.67 -24.72 -47.61
N SER A 366 -16.44 -23.98 -48.69
CA SER A 366 -17.12 -22.74 -49.06
C SER A 366 -17.36 -22.75 -50.57
N GLY A 367 -18.12 -21.78 -51.07
CA GLY A 367 -18.27 -21.57 -52.52
C GLY A 367 -16.95 -21.26 -53.25
N LEU A 368 -15.86 -20.99 -52.53
CA LEU A 368 -14.55 -20.62 -53.08
C LEU A 368 -13.49 -21.71 -52.92
N GLY A 369 -13.72 -22.75 -52.13
CA GLY A 369 -12.74 -23.79 -51.81
C GLY A 369 -12.97 -24.41 -50.45
N GLY A 370 -12.12 -25.34 -50.04
CA GLY A 370 -12.23 -26.00 -48.73
C GLY A 370 -10.90 -26.39 -48.11
N GLU A 371 -10.84 -26.30 -46.79
CA GLU A 371 -9.64 -26.43 -45.97
C GLU A 371 -9.87 -27.37 -44.79
N LYS A 372 -8.82 -28.02 -44.29
CA LYS A 372 -8.93 -28.94 -43.15
C LYS A 372 -9.08 -28.15 -41.84
N PRO A 373 -9.95 -28.58 -40.91
CA PRO A 373 -9.96 -28.00 -39.56
C PRO A 373 -8.67 -28.31 -38.82
N GLN A 374 -8.29 -27.44 -37.88
CA GLN A 374 -7.20 -27.70 -36.93
C GLN A 374 -7.69 -28.51 -35.73
N SER A 375 -8.98 -28.43 -35.40
CA SER A 375 -9.54 -29.07 -34.23
C SER A 375 -10.89 -29.69 -34.55
N LEU A 376 -11.07 -30.95 -34.13
CA LEU A 376 -12.33 -31.67 -34.21
C LEU A 376 -12.67 -32.19 -32.81
N LEU A 377 -13.84 -31.79 -32.30
CA LEU A 377 -14.32 -32.14 -30.97
C LEU A 377 -15.60 -32.95 -31.10
N MET A 378 -15.61 -34.15 -30.55
CA MET A 378 -16.78 -35.00 -30.44
C MET A 378 -17.11 -35.19 -28.98
N MET A 379 -18.33 -34.83 -28.61
CA MET A 379 -18.80 -34.84 -27.23
C MET A 379 -20.02 -35.75 -27.13
N PRO A 380 -20.00 -36.80 -26.30
CA PRO A 380 -21.16 -37.66 -26.11
C PRO A 380 -22.26 -36.89 -25.37
N LEU A 381 -23.49 -36.99 -25.86
CA LEU A 381 -24.67 -36.44 -25.20
C LEU A 381 -25.12 -37.43 -24.12
N LYS A 382 -24.54 -37.32 -22.92
CA LYS A 382 -24.78 -38.24 -21.81
C LYS A 382 -25.54 -37.57 -20.66
N THR A 383 -26.55 -38.27 -20.12
CA THR A 383 -27.21 -37.93 -18.84
C THR A 383 -27.55 -39.22 -18.11
N ASN A 384 -27.38 -39.28 -16.79
CA ASN A 384 -27.63 -40.49 -15.97
C ASN A 384 -26.98 -41.77 -16.55
N GLU A 385 -25.72 -41.68 -16.99
CA GLU A 385 -24.94 -42.75 -17.65
C GLU A 385 -25.52 -43.31 -18.97
N LYS A 386 -26.63 -42.77 -19.49
CA LYS A 386 -27.18 -43.11 -20.80
C LYS A 386 -26.74 -42.07 -21.84
N VAL A 387 -26.24 -42.54 -22.97
CA VAL A 387 -25.85 -41.71 -24.11
C VAL A 387 -27.01 -41.64 -25.10
N PHE A 388 -27.39 -40.43 -25.49
CA PHE A 388 -28.51 -40.16 -26.40
C PHE A 388 -28.06 -39.72 -27.79
N GLY A 389 -26.76 -39.49 -27.98
CA GLY A 389 -26.21 -39.01 -29.23
C GLY A 389 -24.79 -38.48 -29.07
N VAL A 390 -24.29 -37.81 -30.10
CA VAL A 390 -22.96 -37.19 -30.16
C VAL A 390 -23.07 -35.82 -30.81
N LEU A 391 -22.44 -34.83 -30.20
CA LEU A 391 -22.20 -33.51 -30.77
C LEU A 391 -20.81 -33.51 -31.42
N GLU A 392 -20.73 -33.15 -32.69
CA GLU A 392 -19.46 -32.96 -33.42
C GLU A 392 -19.28 -31.48 -33.77
N LEU A 393 -18.11 -30.91 -33.47
CA LEU A 393 -17.74 -29.53 -33.77
C LEU A 393 -16.37 -29.50 -34.44
N ALA A 394 -16.25 -28.72 -35.51
CA ALA A 394 -14.98 -28.53 -36.22
C ALA A 394 -14.61 -27.05 -36.25
N SER A 395 -13.33 -26.75 -36.00
CA SER A 395 -12.79 -25.39 -35.99
C SER A 395 -11.42 -25.31 -36.67
N PHE A 396 -11.16 -24.16 -37.30
CA PHE A 396 -9.82 -23.79 -37.77
C PHE A 396 -8.88 -23.38 -36.62
N GLN A 397 -9.38 -23.25 -35.40
CA GLN A 397 -8.58 -22.93 -34.21
C GLN A 397 -8.67 -24.08 -33.20
N LEU A 398 -7.61 -24.26 -32.41
CA LEU A 398 -7.63 -25.17 -31.26
C LEU A 398 -8.63 -24.67 -30.21
N TYR A 399 -9.47 -25.57 -29.72
CA TYR A 399 -10.34 -25.27 -28.59
C TYR A 399 -9.52 -25.10 -27.31
N PRO A 400 -9.61 -23.95 -26.62
CA PRO A 400 -9.07 -23.81 -25.28
C PRO A 400 -9.74 -24.80 -24.31
N PRO A 401 -9.05 -25.28 -23.25
CA PRO A 401 -9.63 -26.23 -22.30
C PRO A 401 -10.97 -25.77 -21.71
N HIS A 402 -11.09 -24.50 -21.35
CA HIS A 402 -12.34 -23.92 -20.81
C HIS A 402 -13.52 -23.94 -21.79
N VAL A 403 -13.26 -24.01 -23.11
CA VAL A 403 -14.31 -24.16 -24.13
C VAL A 403 -14.74 -25.62 -24.21
N VAL A 404 -13.81 -26.58 -24.16
CA VAL A 404 -14.11 -28.02 -24.11
C VAL A 404 -14.95 -28.34 -22.88
N ASP A 405 -14.55 -27.86 -21.70
CA ASP A 405 -15.30 -28.00 -20.44
C ASP A 405 -16.73 -27.43 -20.55
N LEU A 406 -16.90 -26.31 -21.24
CA LEU A 406 -18.23 -25.73 -21.45
C LEU A 406 -19.07 -26.57 -22.42
N VAL A 407 -18.46 -27.08 -23.49
CA VAL A 407 -19.15 -27.96 -24.46
C VAL A 407 -19.62 -29.24 -23.78
N ALA A 408 -18.86 -29.80 -22.84
CA ALA A 408 -19.30 -30.94 -22.04
C ALA A 408 -20.58 -30.61 -21.23
N LYS A 409 -20.64 -29.44 -20.58
CA LYS A 409 -21.84 -28.97 -19.87
C LYS A 409 -23.02 -28.71 -20.82
N PHE A 410 -22.76 -28.22 -22.02
CA PHE A 410 -23.79 -28.09 -23.05
C PHE A 410 -24.32 -29.45 -23.48
N ALA A 411 -23.44 -30.42 -23.71
CA ALA A 411 -23.80 -31.78 -24.09
C ALA A 411 -24.68 -32.46 -23.04
N GLU A 412 -24.38 -32.28 -21.75
CA GLU A 412 -25.21 -32.78 -20.64
C GLU A 412 -26.63 -32.16 -20.67
N ASN A 413 -26.74 -30.84 -20.77
CA ASN A 413 -28.04 -30.16 -20.84
C ASN A 413 -28.86 -30.61 -22.06
N ILE A 414 -28.21 -30.73 -23.21
CA ILE A 414 -28.84 -31.20 -24.46
C ILE A 414 -29.31 -32.65 -24.29
N ALA A 415 -28.50 -33.52 -23.68
CA ALA A 415 -28.85 -34.91 -23.39
C ALA A 415 -30.08 -35.02 -22.48
N SER A 416 -30.14 -34.21 -21.41
CA SER A 416 -31.31 -34.17 -20.53
C SER A 416 -32.58 -33.73 -21.28
N THR A 417 -32.49 -32.72 -22.15
CA THR A 417 -33.63 -32.30 -22.97
C THR A 417 -34.08 -33.38 -23.95
N ILE A 418 -33.14 -34.04 -24.64
CA ILE A 418 -33.45 -35.15 -25.56
C ILE A 418 -34.12 -36.31 -24.80
N SER A 419 -33.60 -36.65 -23.62
CA SER A 419 -34.20 -37.67 -22.75
C SER A 419 -35.66 -37.32 -22.43
N ASN A 420 -35.94 -36.07 -22.05
CA ASN A 420 -37.29 -35.62 -21.76
C ASN A 420 -38.20 -35.66 -22.99
N ILE A 421 -37.69 -35.26 -24.17
CA ILE A 421 -38.44 -35.34 -25.43
C ILE A 421 -38.79 -36.79 -25.76
N LYS A 422 -37.82 -37.72 -25.67
CA LYS A 422 -38.07 -39.16 -25.91
C LYS A 422 -39.08 -39.74 -24.92
N ILE A 423 -38.95 -39.43 -23.62
CA ILE A 423 -39.89 -39.92 -22.59
C ILE A 423 -41.31 -39.41 -22.87
N ASN A 424 -41.47 -38.13 -23.18
CA ASN A 424 -42.78 -37.55 -23.49
C ASN A 424 -43.39 -38.17 -24.75
N GLU A 425 -42.58 -38.43 -25.78
CA GLU A 425 -43.05 -39.05 -27.02
C GLU A 425 -43.47 -40.51 -26.79
N SER A 426 -42.67 -41.31 -26.08
CA SER A 426 -43.06 -42.69 -25.73
C SER A 426 -44.32 -42.72 -24.87
N THR A 427 -44.48 -41.76 -23.93
CA THR A 427 -45.68 -41.64 -23.10
C THR A 427 -46.91 -41.31 -23.94
N ARG A 428 -46.77 -40.41 -24.92
CA ARG A 428 -47.85 -40.06 -25.86
C ARG A 428 -48.29 -41.26 -26.69
N ILE A 429 -47.34 -41.98 -27.30
CA ILE A 429 -47.63 -43.18 -28.10
C ILE A 429 -48.31 -44.26 -27.25
N LEU A 430 -47.81 -44.53 -26.05
CA LEU A 430 -48.39 -45.54 -25.17
C LEU A 430 -49.81 -45.16 -24.72
N LEU A 431 -50.07 -43.87 -24.48
CA LEU A 431 -51.40 -43.37 -24.15
C LEU A 431 -52.37 -43.56 -25.32
N GLU A 432 -51.95 -43.22 -26.55
CA GLU A 432 -52.74 -43.42 -27.77
C GLU A 432 -53.08 -44.91 -27.96
N GLN A 433 -52.11 -45.80 -27.79
CA GLN A 433 -52.33 -47.26 -27.86
C GLN A 433 -53.29 -47.76 -26.78
N THR A 434 -53.17 -47.26 -25.55
CA THR A 434 -54.05 -47.64 -24.44
C THR A 434 -55.49 -47.19 -24.70
N GLN A 435 -55.67 -46.00 -25.27
CA GLN A 435 -56.99 -45.50 -25.65
C GLN A 435 -57.62 -46.34 -26.75
N GLN A 436 -56.86 -46.67 -27.80
CA GLN A 436 -57.34 -47.54 -28.88
C GLN A 436 -57.73 -48.92 -28.36
N GLN A 437 -56.90 -49.55 -27.52
CA GLN A 437 -57.22 -50.85 -26.92
C GLN A 437 -58.49 -50.79 -26.05
N ALA A 438 -58.72 -49.69 -25.33
CA ALA A 438 -59.93 -49.50 -24.55
C ALA A 438 -61.18 -49.35 -25.43
N GLU A 439 -61.07 -48.70 -26.59
CA GLU A 439 -62.16 -48.60 -27.57
C GLU A 439 -62.48 -49.96 -28.20
N GLU A 440 -61.46 -50.73 -28.58
CA GLU A 440 -61.61 -52.08 -29.12
C GLU A 440 -62.28 -53.03 -28.09
N MET A 441 -61.86 -52.99 -26.82
CA MET A 441 -62.50 -53.78 -25.76
C MET A 441 -63.97 -53.40 -25.56
N LYS A 442 -64.31 -52.11 -25.58
CA LYS A 442 -65.72 -51.67 -25.46
C LYS A 442 -66.56 -52.16 -26.63
N ALA A 443 -66.01 -52.15 -27.85
CA ALA A 443 -66.69 -52.68 -29.02
C ALA A 443 -66.93 -54.20 -28.89
N GLN A 444 -65.93 -54.95 -28.43
CA GLN A 444 -66.07 -56.40 -28.17
C GLN A 444 -67.07 -56.71 -27.05
N GLU A 445 -67.11 -55.91 -25.98
CA GLU A 445 -68.07 -56.05 -24.89
C GLU A 445 -69.50 -55.82 -25.40
N GLU A 446 -69.72 -54.79 -26.23
CA GLU A 446 -71.03 -54.50 -26.82
C GLU A 446 -71.47 -55.58 -27.80
N GLU A 447 -70.57 -56.11 -28.64
CA GLU A 447 -70.85 -57.24 -29.53
C GLU A 447 -71.19 -58.50 -28.72
N MET A 448 -70.45 -58.77 -27.65
CA MET A 448 -70.74 -59.90 -26.74
C MET A 448 -72.09 -59.73 -26.05
N ARG A 449 -72.44 -58.52 -25.61
CA ARG A 449 -73.74 -58.19 -25.02
C ARG A 449 -74.88 -58.45 -26.02
N GLN A 450 -74.72 -58.01 -27.26
CA GLN A 450 -75.71 -58.25 -28.33
C GLN A 450 -75.86 -59.75 -28.63
N ASN A 451 -74.75 -60.49 -28.74
CA ASN A 451 -74.77 -61.95 -28.93
C ASN A 451 -75.46 -62.67 -27.76
N MET A 452 -75.26 -62.22 -26.52
CA MET A 452 -75.96 -62.76 -25.35
C MET A 452 -77.47 -62.47 -25.40
N GLU A 453 -77.87 -61.26 -25.80
CA GLU A 453 -79.28 -60.89 -25.96
C GLU A 453 -79.97 -61.74 -27.04
N GLU A 454 -79.32 -61.93 -28.20
CA GLU A 454 -79.85 -62.76 -29.29
C GLU A 454 -79.94 -64.25 -28.88
N LEU A 455 -78.93 -64.76 -28.17
CA LEU A 455 -78.95 -66.13 -27.65
C LEU A 455 -80.09 -66.33 -26.65
N SER A 456 -80.31 -65.36 -25.75
CA SER A 456 -81.42 -65.39 -24.79
C SER A 456 -82.78 -65.38 -25.51
N ALA A 457 -82.96 -64.51 -26.50
CA ALA A 457 -84.19 -64.46 -27.30
C ALA A 457 -84.43 -65.76 -28.08
N THR A 458 -83.38 -66.35 -28.64
CA THR A 458 -83.46 -67.64 -29.35
C THR A 458 -83.84 -68.78 -28.41
N GLN A 459 -83.25 -68.82 -27.20
CA GLN A 459 -83.62 -69.80 -26.17
C GLN A 459 -85.09 -69.67 -25.78
N GLU A 460 -85.58 -68.45 -25.58
CA GLU A 460 -86.98 -68.20 -25.23
C GLU A 460 -87.94 -68.60 -26.37
N GLU A 461 -87.61 -68.29 -27.63
CA GLU A 461 -88.40 -68.72 -28.78
C GLU A 461 -88.42 -70.26 -28.91
N MET A 462 -87.28 -70.92 -28.74
CA MET A 462 -87.20 -72.38 -28.76
C MET A 462 -88.07 -73.00 -27.67
N HIS A 463 -88.03 -72.46 -26.46
CA HIS A 463 -88.82 -72.98 -25.36
C HIS A 463 -90.32 -72.77 -25.60
N ARG A 464 -90.72 -71.64 -26.22
CA ARG A 464 -92.09 -71.41 -26.66
C ARG A 464 -92.54 -72.43 -27.71
N LYS A 465 -91.71 -72.70 -28.73
CA LYS A 465 -92.01 -73.71 -29.77
C LYS A 465 -92.09 -75.12 -29.19
N GLU A 466 -91.21 -75.45 -28.25
CA GLU A 466 -91.24 -76.74 -27.54
C GLU A 466 -92.57 -76.92 -26.81
N GLN A 467 -93.03 -75.91 -26.07
CA GLN A 467 -94.34 -75.93 -25.42
C GLN A 467 -95.48 -76.09 -26.43
N GLU A 468 -95.45 -75.36 -27.55
CA GLU A 468 -96.43 -75.48 -28.62
C GLU A 468 -96.46 -76.90 -29.21
N TYR A 469 -95.30 -77.50 -29.46
CA TYR A 469 -95.19 -78.88 -29.95
C TYR A 469 -95.76 -79.89 -28.95
N ILE A 470 -95.45 -79.74 -27.66
CA ILE A 470 -95.99 -80.60 -26.61
C ILE A 470 -97.51 -80.51 -26.58
N SER A 471 -98.08 -79.30 -26.62
CA SER A 471 -99.53 -79.11 -26.70
C SER A 471 -100.14 -79.76 -27.95
N ARG A 472 -99.49 -79.62 -29.11
CA ARG A 472 -99.96 -80.24 -30.37
C ARG A 472 -99.93 -81.77 -30.32
N ILE A 473 -98.90 -82.35 -29.72
CA ILE A 473 -98.80 -83.80 -29.50
C ILE A 473 -99.95 -84.26 -28.60
N GLN A 474 -100.20 -83.57 -27.49
CA GLN A 474 -101.31 -83.88 -26.59
C GLN A 474 -102.68 -83.80 -27.29
N GLU A 475 -102.90 -82.79 -28.14
CA GLU A 475 -104.12 -82.67 -28.96
C GLU A 475 -104.28 -83.85 -29.93
N LEU A 476 -103.22 -84.22 -30.64
CA LEU A 476 -103.23 -85.35 -31.57
C LEU A 476 -103.46 -86.69 -30.87
N GLU A 477 -102.83 -86.91 -29.71
CA GLU A 477 -103.08 -88.09 -28.88
C GLU A 477 -104.53 -88.15 -28.40
N ALA A 478 -105.11 -87.00 -28.01
CA ALA A 478 -106.52 -86.92 -27.64
C ALA A 478 -107.45 -87.23 -28.83
N GLN A 479 -107.16 -86.71 -30.03
CA GLN A 479 -107.92 -87.01 -31.25
C GLN A 479 -107.80 -88.48 -31.67
N SER A 480 -106.60 -89.06 -31.59
CA SER A 480 -106.36 -90.49 -31.84
C SER A 480 -107.17 -91.36 -30.87
N ASN A 481 -107.21 -90.99 -29.59
CA ASN A 481 -107.97 -91.73 -28.58
C ASN A 481 -109.50 -91.59 -28.74
N LEU A 482 -110.00 -90.49 -29.32
CA LEU A 482 -111.41 -90.36 -29.69
C LEU A 482 -111.78 -91.18 -30.92
N SER A 483 -110.89 -91.32 -31.89
CA SER A 483 -111.13 -92.07 -33.14
C SER A 483 -111.01 -93.60 -32.97
N VAL A 484 -110.39 -94.08 -31.89
CA VAL A 484 -110.37 -95.51 -31.50
C VAL A 484 -111.62 -95.94 -30.72
N LYS A 485 -112.49 -94.99 -30.31
CA LYS A 485 -113.72 -95.24 -29.52
C LYS A 485 -115.04 -95.23 -30.31
N VAL A 486 -114.96 -95.21 -31.65
CA VAL A 486 -116.08 -95.42 -32.58
C VAL A 486 -115.91 -96.80 -33.21
#